data_AF-A0A392ND78-F1
#
_entry.id   AF-A0A392ND78-F1
#
_cell.length_a   1.000
_cell.length_b   1.000
_cell.length_c   1.000
_cell.angle_alpha   90.00
_cell.angle_beta   90.00
_cell.angle_gamma   90.00
#
_symmetry.space_group_name_H-M   'P 1'
#
loop_
_entity.id
_entity.type
_entity.pdbx_description
1 polymer ?
#
loop_
_entity_poly.entity_id
_entity_poly.type
_entity_poly.pdbx_seq_one_letter_code
_entity_poly.pdbx_strand_id
1 'polypeptide(L)'
;MGLVEGPIFFFAIGLAHYIVLFVTLYQRLPTNETLPKELHPVFFLFVAAPSVASMAWAKMQGSFDYGSRIAYFIALFLYFSLGQLGL
;
A
#
# COMPACT_ATOMS: atom_id res chain seq x y z
N MET A 1 3.26 4.03 29.22
CA MET A 1 2.47 4.61 28.11
C MET A 1 3.46 5.18 27.10
N GLY A 2 4.29 4.33 26.48
CA GLY A 2 5.40 4.85 25.65
C GLY A 2 6.03 3.87 24.66
N LEU A 3 5.94 2.54 24.90
CA LEU A 3 6.46 1.56 23.94
C LEU A 3 5.52 1.27 22.76
N VAL A 4 4.24 1.62 22.88
CA VAL A 4 3.21 1.26 21.88
C VAL A 4 2.90 2.44 20.95
N GLU A 5 2.99 3.67 21.44
CA GLU A 5 2.71 4.86 20.64
C GLU A 5 3.79 5.14 19.58
N GLY A 6 5.05 4.76 19.85
CA GLY A 6 6.16 4.93 18.91
C GLY A 6 5.93 4.23 17.56
N PRO A 7 5.74 2.90 17.54
CA PRO A 7 5.43 2.16 16.31
C PRO A 7 4.22 2.70 15.54
N ILE A 8 3.17 3.10 16.26
CA ILE A 8 1.94 3.67 15.68
C ILE A 8 2.24 5.02 14.98
N PHE A 9 3.08 5.86 15.58
CA PHE A 9 3.49 7.14 14.99
C PHE A 9 4.26 6.94 13.67
N PHE A 10 5.28 6.05 13.68
CA PHE A 10 6.03 5.76 12.45
C PHE A 10 5.16 5.11 11.38
N PHE A 11 4.22 4.24 11.78
CA PHE A 11 3.25 3.64 10.88
C PHE A 11 2.36 4.69 10.20
N ALA A 12 1.81 5.63 10.97
CA ALA A 12 0.95 6.69 10.44
C ALA A 12 1.69 7.61 9.45
N ILE A 13 2.94 7.98 9.76
CA ILE A 13 3.77 8.79 8.85
C ILE A 13 4.07 8.05 7.55
N GLY A 14 4.44 6.78 7.65
CA GLY A 14 4.71 5.93 6.48
C GLY A 14 3.46 5.78 5.59
N LEU A 15 2.30 5.60 6.21
CA LEU A 15 1.02 5.50 5.50
C LEU A 15 0.65 6.81 4.82
N ALA A 16 0.82 7.96 5.49
CA ALA A 16 0.59 9.28 4.89
C ALA A 16 1.51 9.53 3.69
N HIS A 17 2.81 9.23 3.82
CA HIS A 17 3.76 9.33 2.71
C HIS A 17 3.40 8.41 1.56
N TYR A 18 2.97 7.18 1.85
CA TYR A 18 2.55 6.23 0.85
C TYR A 18 1.35 6.74 0.03
N ILE A 19 0.34 7.36 0.65
CA ILE A 19 -0.80 7.94 -0.06
C ILE A 19 -0.35 9.05 -1.02
N VAL A 20 0.56 9.91 -0.59
CA VAL A 20 1.09 10.99 -1.45
C VAL A 20 1.88 10.41 -2.63
N LEU A 21 2.71 9.40 -2.39
CA LEU A 21 3.41 8.68 -3.47
C LEU A 21 2.43 7.99 -4.42
N PHE A 22 1.39 7.37 -3.88
CA PHE A 22 0.34 6.74 -4.68
C PHE A 22 -0.30 7.74 -5.63
N VAL A 23 -0.76 8.89 -5.11
CA VAL A 23 -1.43 9.94 -5.90
C VAL A 23 -0.46 10.53 -6.94
N THR A 24 0.76 10.86 -6.54
CA THR A 24 1.74 11.46 -7.46
C THR A 24 2.18 10.50 -8.56
N LEU A 25 2.30 9.21 -8.27
CA LEU A 25 2.53 8.18 -9.29
C LEU A 25 1.35 8.07 -10.24
N TYR A 26 0.11 8.03 -9.71
CA TYR A 26 -1.11 7.99 -10.52
C TYR A 26 -1.25 9.21 -11.45
N GLN A 27 -0.85 10.39 -10.97
CA GLN A 27 -0.86 11.64 -11.74
C GLN A 27 0.30 11.76 -12.73
N ARG A 28 1.45 11.14 -12.45
CA ARG A 28 2.64 11.16 -13.32
C ARG A 28 2.62 10.07 -14.38
N LEU A 29 1.67 9.15 -14.38
CA LEU A 29 1.46 8.23 -15.51
C LEU A 29 1.22 9.08 -16.77
N PRO A 30 2.18 9.15 -17.72
CA PRO A 30 1.99 9.93 -18.92
C PRO A 30 0.88 9.26 -19.72
N THR A 31 -0.22 9.97 -19.94
CA THR A 31 -1.42 9.47 -20.65
C THR A 31 -1.15 9.11 -22.12
N ASN A 32 0.09 9.27 -22.62
CA ASN A 32 0.37 9.29 -24.06
C ASN A 32 1.57 8.43 -24.54
N GLU A 33 2.23 7.69 -23.65
CA GLU A 33 3.27 6.72 -24.04
C GLU A 33 2.86 5.37 -23.47
N THR A 34 2.80 4.33 -24.32
CA THR A 34 2.57 2.96 -23.88
C THR A 34 3.60 2.63 -22.81
N LEU A 35 3.15 2.58 -21.55
CA LEU A 35 4.00 2.37 -20.39
C LEU A 35 4.91 1.17 -20.70
N PRO A 36 6.25 1.34 -20.70
CA PRO A 36 7.15 0.24 -20.90
C PRO A 36 6.83 -0.86 -19.88
N LYS A 37 6.82 -2.11 -20.33
CA LYS A 37 6.59 -3.33 -19.51
C LYS A 37 7.54 -3.47 -18.30
N GLU A 38 8.48 -2.54 -18.13
CA GLU A 38 9.50 -2.47 -17.09
C GLU A 38 9.04 -1.83 -15.77
N LEU A 39 7.83 -1.24 -15.70
CA LEU A 39 7.32 -0.65 -14.44
C LEU A 39 6.81 -1.67 -13.40
N HIS A 40 7.17 -2.94 -13.55
CA HIS A 40 6.90 -4.03 -12.60
C HIS A 40 7.14 -3.67 -11.11
N PRO A 41 8.20 -2.91 -10.74
CA PRO A 41 8.47 -2.56 -9.33
C PRO A 41 7.42 -1.62 -8.72
N VAL A 42 6.90 -0.67 -9.50
CA VAL A 42 5.92 0.33 -9.04
C VAL A 42 4.56 -0.33 -8.86
N PHE A 43 4.20 -1.19 -9.81
CA PHE A 43 3.03 -2.05 -9.74
C PHE A 43 3.03 -2.97 -8.52
N PHE A 44 4.19 -3.54 -8.20
CA PHE A 44 4.37 -4.31 -6.99
C PHE A 44 4.22 -3.46 -5.72
N LEU A 45 4.69 -2.20 -5.73
CA LEU A 45 4.55 -1.28 -4.60
C LEU A 45 3.08 -1.01 -4.23
N PHE A 46 2.17 -1.03 -5.21
CA PHE A 46 0.73 -0.86 -4.97
C PHE A 46 0.11 -1.98 -4.13
N VAL A 47 0.67 -3.19 -4.18
CA VAL A 47 0.17 -4.35 -3.44
C VAL A 47 1.02 -4.63 -2.20
N ALA A 48 2.33 -4.48 -2.31
CA ALA A 48 3.27 -4.73 -1.23
C ALA A 48 3.06 -3.77 -0.05
N ALA A 49 2.88 -2.48 -0.30
CA ALA A 49 2.72 -1.49 0.76
C ALA A 49 1.46 -1.69 1.62
N PRO A 50 0.24 -1.86 1.08
CA PRO A 50 -0.95 -2.14 1.89
C PRO A 50 -0.88 -3.51 2.57
N SER A 51 -0.20 -4.51 1.98
CA SER A 51 0.05 -5.81 2.62
C SER A 51 0.98 -5.68 3.83
N VAL A 52 2.07 -4.94 3.70
CA VAL A 52 2.99 -4.63 4.81
C VAL A 52 2.29 -3.80 5.87
N ALA A 53 1.42 -2.86 5.48
CA ALA A 53 0.62 -2.09 6.41
C ALA A 53 -0.34 -2.98 7.23
N SER A 54 -1.00 -3.95 6.58
CA SER A 54 -1.86 -4.93 7.25
C SER A 54 -1.08 -5.77 8.29
N MET A 55 0.09 -6.28 7.90
CA MET A 55 0.94 -7.09 8.80
C MET A 55 1.52 -6.27 9.95
N ALA A 56 1.97 -5.04 9.70
CA ALA A 56 2.46 -4.16 10.74
C ALA A 56 1.35 -3.80 11.74
N TRP A 57 0.12 -3.54 11.26
CA TRP A 57 -1.03 -3.32 12.13
C TRP A 57 -1.36 -4.54 12.99
N ALA A 58 -1.35 -5.74 12.39
CA ALA A 58 -1.62 -6.98 13.13
C ALA A 58 -0.56 -7.23 14.21
N LYS A 59 0.70 -6.93 13.91
CA LYS A 59 1.83 -7.07 14.84
C LYS A 59 1.76 -6.05 15.99
N MET A 60 1.30 -4.82 15.73
CA MET A 60 1.09 -3.81 16.76
C MET A 60 -0.09 -4.14 17.68
N GLN A 61 -1.20 -4.61 17.11
CA GLN A 61 -2.40 -4.96 17.87
C GLN A 61 -2.29 -6.32 18.58
N GLY A 62 -1.37 -7.19 18.14
CA GLY A 62 -1.21 -8.56 18.63
C GLY A 62 -2.27 -9.53 18.08
N SER A 63 -3.19 -9.06 17.24
CA SER A 63 -4.26 -9.85 16.63
C SER A 63 -4.62 -9.33 15.24
N PHE A 64 -5.13 -10.21 14.38
CA PHE A 64 -5.62 -9.83 13.05
C PHE A 64 -7.03 -9.22 13.12
N ASP A 65 -7.06 -7.95 13.54
CA ASP A 65 -8.29 -7.18 13.78
C ASP A 65 -8.79 -6.45 12.51
N TYR A 66 -9.89 -5.70 12.62
CA TYR A 66 -10.51 -4.97 11.51
C TYR A 66 -9.54 -4.09 10.72
N GLY A 67 -8.61 -3.38 11.38
CA GLY A 67 -7.63 -2.53 10.71
C GLY A 67 -6.73 -3.30 9.73
N SER A 68 -6.26 -4.49 10.14
CA SER A 68 -5.48 -5.38 9.27
C SER A 68 -6.31 -5.91 8.11
N ARG A 69 -7.58 -6.25 8.35
CA ARG A 69 -8.50 -6.74 7.31
C ARG A 69 -8.78 -5.67 6.25
N ILE A 70 -9.01 -4.43 6.66
CA ILE A 70 -9.25 -3.32 5.73
C ILE A 70 -8.03 -3.13 4.81
N ALA A 71 -6.83 -3.05 5.38
CA ALA A 71 -5.61 -2.93 4.59
C ALA A 71 -5.38 -4.14 3.66
N TYR A 72 -5.75 -5.34 4.09
CA TYR A 72 -5.69 -6.56 3.28
C TYR A 72 -6.68 -6.55 2.11
N PHE A 73 -7.94 -6.13 2.33
CA PHE A 73 -8.92 -6.00 1.26
C PHE A 73 -8.54 -4.90 0.26
N ILE A 74 -7.93 -3.81 0.72
CA ILE A 74 -7.38 -2.76 -0.17
C ILE A 74 -6.24 -3.36 -1.03
N ALA A 75 -5.33 -4.13 -0.44
CA ALA A 75 -4.27 -4.79 -1.20
C ALA A 75 -4.82 -5.76 -2.25
N LEU A 76 -5.85 -6.54 -1.91
CA LEU A 76 -6.54 -7.44 -2.84
C LEU A 76 -7.25 -6.68 -3.97
N PHE A 77 -7.95 -5.59 -3.63
CA PHE A 77 -8.63 -4.75 -4.62
C PHE A 77 -7.62 -4.14 -5.60
N LEU A 78 -6.52 -3.59 -5.09
CA LEU A 78 -5.45 -3.04 -5.92
C LEU A 78 -4.79 -4.12 -6.77
N TYR A 79 -4.53 -5.31 -6.22
CA TYR A 79 -4.00 -6.45 -6.97
C TYR A 79 -4.92 -6.86 -8.12
N PHE A 80 -6.23 -6.95 -7.87
CA PHE A 80 -7.20 -7.33 -8.89
C PHE A 80 -7.35 -6.26 -9.98
N SER A 81 -7.44 -4.99 -9.57
CA SER A 81 -7.48 -3.85 -10.51
C SER A 81 -6.24 -3.79 -11.39
N LEU A 82 -5.08 -4.18 -10.86
CA LEU A 82 -3.84 -4.22 -11.61
C LEU A 82 -3.77 -5.41 -12.57
N GLY A 83 -4.20 -6.59 -12.12
CA GLY A 83 -4.28 -7.79 -12.94
C GLY A 83 -5.17 -7.60 -14.17
N GLN A 84 -6.23 -6.80 -14.03
CA GLN A 84 -7.14 -6.46 -15.14
C GLN A 84 -6.57 -5.40 -16.11
N LEU A 85 -5.55 -4.65 -15.70
CA LEU A 85 -4.85 -3.66 -16.55
C LEU A 85 -3.59 -4.25 -17.21
N GLY A 86 -3.16 -5.45 -16.80
CA GLY A 86 -1.81 -5.97 -17.03
C GLY A 86 -1.65 -7.23 -17.89
N LEU A 87 -2.74 -7.85 -18.39
CA LEU A 87 -2.69 -8.99 -19.33
C LEU A 87 -3.83 -8.94 -20.35
#